data_AF-A0A6P1MEL3-F1
#
_entry.id   AF-A0A6P1MEL3-F1
#
_cell.length_a   1.000
_cell.length_b   1.000
_cell.length_c   1.000
_cell.angle_alpha   90.00
_cell.angle_beta   90.00
_cell.angle_gamma   90.00
#
_symmetry.space_group_name_H-M   'P 1'
#
loop_
_entity.id
_entity.type
_entity.pdbx_description
1 polymer ?
#
loop_
_entity_poly.entity_id
_entity_poly.type
_entity_poly.pdbx_seq_one_letter_code
_entity_poly.pdbx_strand_id
1 'polypeptide(L)'
;MKIRVLSILSLLAVVTFPGRASDLVIQSGGALVCQDDLMVESGKITVTDGAVMVIDNASVSCQDFQLDSMSSLAATGTLSVSRYWINKSDFVKPSSLSIPKEISSISDVNLATGFGDTDGDGITDRGEGSFDANTNGVADFLDPSQAEPMAHIPVEWLASKGLPSDHSEDYGDSDGDGASNWNEYHAMTDPLDSNSLLKITEYIRNHPATGEVYLTWSSVNGRTYELQYSTNLLEVGAGFATTESGLDGAAVSTSVSVEEPLDPHGFYRIKVNP
;
A
#
# COMPACT_ATOMS: atom_id res chain seq x y z
N MET A 1 25.69 -4.78 -6.27
CA MET A 1 26.41 -5.43 -7.39
C MET A 1 25.45 -5.47 -8.57
N LYS A 2 25.73 -4.77 -9.68
CA LYS A 2 24.86 -4.75 -10.87
C LYS A 2 25.31 -5.86 -11.82
N ILE A 3 24.50 -6.91 -11.95
CA ILE A 3 24.71 -7.93 -12.98
C ILE A 3 24.02 -7.41 -14.26
N ARG A 4 24.79 -7.18 -15.32
CA ARG A 4 24.28 -6.88 -16.67
C ARG A 4 24.58 -8.09 -17.55
N VAL A 5 23.56 -8.67 -18.19
CA VAL A 5 23.73 -9.81 -19.11
C VAL A 5 23.42 -9.36 -20.53
N LEU A 6 24.38 -9.50 -21.43
CA LEU A 6 24.25 -9.21 -22.86
C LEU A 6 23.88 -10.48 -23.65
N SER A 7 22.68 -10.46 -24.24
CA SER A 7 22.22 -11.13 -25.47
C SER A 7 22.34 -12.67 -25.65
N ILE A 8 21.83 -13.13 -26.80
CA ILE A 8 20.86 -14.23 -27.01
C ILE A 8 21.54 -15.62 -27.19
N LEU A 9 22.71 -15.87 -26.58
CA LEU A 9 23.48 -17.09 -26.88
C LEU A 9 24.15 -17.78 -25.69
N SER A 10 23.69 -17.56 -24.45
CA SER A 10 24.35 -18.20 -23.28
C SER A 10 23.36 -18.65 -22.21
N LEU A 11 23.42 -19.94 -21.89
CA LEU A 11 22.82 -20.55 -20.70
C LEU A 11 23.57 -19.99 -19.47
N LEU A 12 22.88 -19.31 -18.56
CA LEU A 12 23.47 -18.78 -17.33
C LEU A 12 23.47 -19.86 -16.24
N ALA A 13 24.65 -20.25 -15.78
CA ALA A 13 24.81 -20.93 -14.49
C ALA A 13 24.80 -19.87 -13.38
N VAL A 14 23.86 -19.96 -12.44
CA VAL A 14 23.85 -19.12 -11.24
C VAL A 14 24.94 -19.63 -10.30
N VAL A 15 25.99 -18.82 -10.11
CA VAL A 15 27.00 -19.04 -9.08
C VAL A 15 26.42 -18.55 -7.75
N THR A 16 26.21 -19.47 -6.82
CA THR A 16 25.86 -19.14 -5.44
C THR A 16 27.08 -18.52 -4.75
N PHE A 17 26.95 -17.26 -4.35
CA PHE A 17 27.84 -16.69 -3.34
C PHE A 17 27.07 -16.67 -2.01
N PRO A 18 27.73 -16.89 -0.87
CA PRO A 18 27.12 -16.60 0.43
C PRO A 18 26.98 -15.08 0.57
N GLY A 19 25.90 -14.52 0.03
CA GLY A 19 25.62 -13.09 0.09
C GLY A 19 24.38 -12.69 -0.72
N ARG A 20 23.60 -11.75 -0.17
CA ARG A 20 22.41 -11.18 -0.81
C ARG A 20 22.79 -10.31 -2.01
N ALA A 21 22.15 -10.51 -3.16
CA ALA A 21 22.27 -9.55 -4.26
C ALA A 21 21.53 -8.26 -3.89
N SER A 22 22.08 -7.09 -4.24
CA SER A 22 21.37 -5.83 -4.03
C SER A 22 20.21 -5.68 -5.01
N ASP A 23 20.50 -5.87 -6.31
CA ASP A 23 19.51 -5.83 -7.38
C ASP A 23 19.79 -6.95 -8.39
N LEU A 24 18.73 -7.55 -8.91
CA LEU A 24 18.75 -8.53 -9.99
C LEU A 24 17.88 -8.00 -11.13
N VAL A 25 18.46 -7.84 -12.32
CA VAL A 25 17.75 -7.33 -13.50
C VAL A 25 17.85 -8.35 -14.63
N ILE A 26 16.70 -8.85 -15.07
CA ILE A 26 16.58 -9.71 -16.26
C ILE A 26 16.30 -8.80 -17.45
N GLN A 27 17.28 -8.66 -18.33
CA GLN A 27 17.21 -7.75 -19.48
C GLN A 27 16.30 -8.31 -20.59
N SER A 28 15.74 -7.43 -21.40
CA SER A 28 14.91 -7.75 -22.58
C SER A 28 15.51 -8.89 -23.42
N GLY A 29 14.69 -9.89 -23.74
CA GLY A 29 15.10 -11.09 -24.47
C GLY A 29 15.96 -12.07 -23.65
N GLY A 30 16.21 -11.77 -22.37
CA GLY A 30 16.85 -12.66 -21.41
C GLY A 30 15.83 -13.53 -20.67
N ALA A 31 16.33 -14.62 -20.09
CA ALA A 31 15.55 -15.49 -19.23
C ALA A 31 16.31 -15.84 -17.95
N LEU A 32 15.60 -15.90 -16.83
CA LEU A 32 16.06 -16.52 -15.59
C LEU A 32 15.19 -17.73 -15.29
N VAL A 33 15.82 -18.88 -15.11
CA VAL A 33 15.15 -20.11 -14.72
C VAL A 33 15.71 -20.54 -13.37
N CYS A 34 14.87 -20.49 -12.35
CA CYS A 34 15.16 -20.99 -11.02
C CYS A 34 14.54 -22.39 -10.89
N GLN A 35 15.36 -23.39 -10.59
CA GLN A 35 14.98 -24.80 -10.52
C GLN A 35 15.52 -25.45 -9.25
N ASP A 36 14.95 -26.59 -8.86
CA ASP A 36 15.52 -27.55 -7.90
C ASP A 36 16.02 -26.95 -6.58
N ASP A 37 15.09 -26.59 -5.68
CA ASP A 37 15.36 -26.06 -4.33
C ASP A 37 16.30 -24.83 -4.29
N LEU A 38 16.54 -24.18 -5.44
CA LEU A 38 17.36 -22.97 -5.52
C LEU A 38 16.71 -21.86 -4.68
N MET A 39 17.50 -21.33 -3.73
CA MET A 39 17.15 -20.16 -2.94
C MET A 39 17.78 -18.91 -3.58
N VAL A 40 16.94 -17.97 -4.02
CA VAL A 40 17.39 -16.66 -4.51
C VAL A 40 16.96 -15.58 -3.54
N GLU A 41 17.91 -14.80 -3.03
CA GLU A 41 17.62 -13.61 -2.22
C GLU A 41 18.19 -12.36 -2.90
N SER A 42 17.32 -11.39 -3.20
CA SER A 42 17.72 -10.10 -3.78
C SER A 42 17.02 -8.94 -3.06
N GLY A 43 17.61 -7.74 -3.04
CA GLY A 43 16.90 -6.54 -2.62
C GLY A 43 15.77 -6.22 -3.60
N LYS A 44 16.12 -5.93 -4.85
CA LYS A 44 15.16 -5.73 -5.95
C LYS A 44 15.32 -6.79 -7.04
N ILE A 45 14.21 -7.23 -7.63
CA ILE A 45 14.16 -8.03 -8.86
C ILE A 45 13.36 -7.23 -9.90
N THR A 46 13.89 -7.11 -11.12
CA THR A 46 13.20 -6.46 -12.23
C THR A 46 13.30 -7.32 -13.47
N VAL A 47 12.14 -7.68 -14.02
CA VAL A 47 12.00 -8.40 -15.28
C VAL A 47 11.58 -7.37 -16.33
N THR A 48 12.53 -6.96 -17.17
CA THR A 48 12.31 -5.89 -18.15
C THR A 48 11.55 -6.39 -19.38
N ASP A 49 11.08 -5.46 -20.22
CA ASP A 49 10.22 -5.73 -21.38
C ASP A 49 10.61 -6.98 -22.18
N GLY A 50 9.67 -7.93 -22.32
CA GLY A 50 9.88 -9.15 -23.09
C GLY A 50 10.84 -10.18 -22.47
N ALA A 51 11.34 -9.95 -21.26
CA ALA A 51 12.12 -10.94 -20.53
C ALA A 51 11.22 -11.97 -19.81
N VAL A 52 11.80 -13.13 -19.50
CA VAL A 52 11.08 -14.25 -18.89
C VAL A 52 11.72 -14.64 -17.56
N MET A 53 10.88 -14.84 -16.54
CA MET A 53 11.29 -15.47 -15.30
C MET A 53 10.49 -16.76 -15.07
N VAL A 54 11.19 -17.84 -14.73
CA VAL A 54 10.58 -19.14 -14.40
C VAL A 54 11.03 -19.55 -13.00
N ILE A 55 10.08 -19.89 -12.13
CA ILE A 55 10.34 -20.44 -10.78
C ILE A 55 9.74 -21.84 -10.72
N ASP A 56 10.56 -22.85 -10.99
CA ASP A 56 10.14 -24.25 -11.03
C ASP A 56 10.60 -25.00 -9.78
N ASN A 57 9.69 -25.27 -8.85
CA ASN A 57 9.98 -25.88 -7.54
C ASN A 57 11.16 -25.22 -6.80
N ALA A 58 11.30 -23.90 -6.94
CA ALA A 58 12.32 -23.08 -6.29
C ALA A 58 11.68 -22.04 -5.37
N SER A 59 12.49 -21.41 -4.52
CA SER A 59 12.05 -20.32 -3.65
C SER A 59 12.84 -19.05 -3.92
N VAL A 60 12.14 -18.00 -4.34
CA VAL A 60 12.72 -16.68 -4.60
C VAL A 60 12.17 -15.69 -3.58
N SER A 61 13.03 -14.90 -2.97
CA SER A 61 12.64 -13.83 -2.05
C SER A 61 13.25 -12.49 -2.47
N CYS A 62 12.46 -11.43 -2.35
CA CYS A 62 12.92 -10.07 -2.55
C CYS A 62 12.15 -9.02 -1.74
N GLN A 63 12.67 -7.80 -1.69
CA GLN A 63 11.95 -6.66 -1.14
C GLN A 63 11.03 -6.08 -2.20
N ASP A 64 11.58 -5.78 -3.37
CA ASP A 64 10.85 -5.18 -4.48
C ASP A 64 10.89 -6.12 -5.70
N PHE A 65 9.73 -6.45 -6.26
CA PHE A 65 9.55 -7.21 -7.48
C PHE A 65 8.83 -6.37 -8.53
N GLN A 66 9.36 -6.31 -9.74
CA GLN A 66 8.77 -5.56 -10.85
C GLN A 66 8.77 -6.40 -12.13
N LEU A 67 7.59 -6.47 -12.76
CA LEU A 67 7.32 -7.12 -14.03
C LEU A 67 6.90 -6.03 -15.02
N ASP A 68 7.76 -5.70 -15.98
CA ASP A 68 7.48 -4.66 -16.97
C ASP A 68 6.62 -5.18 -18.15
N SER A 69 6.13 -4.28 -19.00
CA SER A 69 5.22 -4.64 -20.09
C SER A 69 5.81 -5.71 -21.02
N MET A 70 4.96 -6.63 -21.50
CA MET A 70 5.36 -7.79 -22.33
C MET A 70 6.30 -8.81 -21.66
N SER A 71 6.70 -8.62 -20.40
CA SER A 71 7.46 -9.64 -19.66
C SER A 71 6.54 -10.71 -19.08
N SER A 72 7.10 -11.89 -18.77
CA SER A 72 6.33 -13.01 -18.24
C SER A 72 6.98 -13.64 -17.02
N LEU A 73 6.13 -14.10 -16.11
CA LEU A 73 6.47 -14.90 -14.95
C LEU A 73 5.69 -16.21 -15.02
N ALA A 74 6.39 -17.33 -14.91
CA ALA A 74 5.78 -18.65 -14.77
C ALA A 74 6.32 -19.31 -13.50
N ALA A 75 5.45 -19.85 -12.66
CA ALA A 75 5.90 -20.42 -11.40
C ALA A 75 5.05 -21.60 -10.91
N THR A 76 5.75 -22.63 -10.46
CA THR A 76 5.24 -23.75 -9.66
C THR A 76 5.80 -23.74 -8.24
N GLY A 77 6.78 -22.86 -7.97
CA GLY A 77 7.38 -22.63 -6.65
C GLY A 77 6.82 -21.40 -5.91
N THR A 78 7.63 -20.83 -5.02
CA THR A 78 7.23 -19.69 -4.16
C THR A 78 8.00 -18.42 -4.51
N LEU A 79 7.28 -17.29 -4.60
CA LEU A 79 7.87 -15.95 -4.74
C LEU A 79 7.46 -15.07 -3.55
N SER A 80 8.38 -14.82 -2.62
CA SER A 80 8.13 -13.98 -1.44
C SER A 80 8.53 -12.53 -1.70
N VAL A 81 7.58 -11.60 -1.50
CA VAL A 81 7.80 -10.16 -1.70
C VAL A 81 7.44 -9.42 -0.41
N SER A 82 8.35 -8.57 0.07
CA SER A 82 8.23 -7.93 1.39
C SER A 82 7.98 -6.42 1.36
N ARG A 83 7.99 -5.76 0.19
CA ARG A 83 7.75 -4.30 0.09
C ARG A 83 6.95 -3.85 -1.13
N TYR A 84 7.39 -4.16 -2.35
CA TYR A 84 6.71 -3.69 -3.58
C TYR A 84 6.55 -4.82 -4.59
N TRP A 85 5.31 -5.15 -4.94
CA TRP A 85 4.87 -5.89 -6.11
C TRP A 85 4.44 -4.88 -7.18
N ILE A 86 5.06 -4.93 -8.35
CA ILE A 86 4.77 -4.01 -9.45
C ILE A 86 4.46 -4.81 -10.72
N ASN A 87 3.18 -4.96 -11.06
CA ASN A 87 2.75 -5.58 -12.30
C ASN A 87 2.38 -4.52 -13.34
N LYS A 88 3.17 -4.43 -14.42
CA LYS A 88 2.89 -3.57 -15.58
C LYS A 88 2.70 -4.40 -16.86
N SER A 89 2.51 -5.71 -16.71
CA SER A 89 2.32 -6.66 -17.80
C SER A 89 0.91 -7.24 -17.76
N ASP A 90 0.62 -8.14 -18.71
CA ASP A 90 -0.64 -8.88 -18.76
C ASP A 90 -0.57 -10.17 -17.90
N PHE A 91 0.30 -10.19 -16.88
CA PHE A 91 0.47 -11.36 -16.03
C PHE A 91 -0.73 -11.54 -15.10
N VAL A 92 -1.34 -12.73 -15.20
CA VAL A 92 -2.32 -13.24 -14.26
C VAL A 92 -1.69 -14.41 -13.49
N LYS A 93 -1.79 -14.35 -12.16
CA LYS A 93 -1.27 -15.34 -11.23
C LYS A 93 -1.91 -16.70 -11.48
N PRO A 94 -1.11 -17.73 -11.83
CA PRO A 94 -1.61 -19.08 -11.87
C PRO A 94 -1.83 -19.60 -10.44
N SER A 95 -2.78 -20.52 -10.28
CA SER A 95 -3.05 -21.17 -8.98
C SER A 95 -1.86 -21.96 -8.40
N SER A 96 -0.88 -22.29 -9.24
CA SER A 96 0.38 -22.94 -8.84
C SER A 96 1.37 -22.00 -8.17
N LEU A 97 1.23 -20.69 -8.32
CA LEU A 97 2.15 -19.70 -7.76
C LEU A 97 1.66 -19.23 -6.40
N SER A 98 2.51 -19.39 -5.38
CA SER A 98 2.30 -18.80 -4.06
C SER A 98 3.09 -17.49 -3.94
N ILE A 99 2.39 -16.38 -3.69
CA ILE A 99 2.97 -15.07 -3.41
C ILE A 99 2.69 -14.71 -1.94
N PRO A 100 3.54 -15.11 -0.98
CA PRO A 100 3.36 -14.71 0.41
C PRO A 100 3.64 -13.22 0.62
N LYS A 101 2.78 -12.62 1.44
CA LYS A 101 2.86 -11.24 1.93
C LYS A 101 3.63 -11.23 3.25
N GLU A 102 4.80 -10.61 3.31
CA GLU A 102 5.44 -10.28 4.60
C GLU A 102 5.11 -8.82 4.97
N ILE A 103 4.30 -8.60 6.01
CA ILE A 103 4.15 -7.28 6.65
C ILE A 103 4.65 -7.37 8.08
N SER A 104 5.65 -6.56 8.44
CA SER A 104 6.00 -6.30 9.84
C SER A 104 5.78 -4.84 10.26
N SER A 105 5.21 -4.00 9.40
CA SER A 105 4.68 -2.65 9.68
C SER A 105 4.51 -1.95 8.34
N ILE A 106 3.41 -1.22 8.14
CA ILE A 106 3.28 0.01 7.34
C ILE A 106 1.79 0.37 7.33
N SER A 107 1.50 1.61 7.67
CA SER A 107 0.17 2.19 7.71
C SER A 107 -0.39 2.58 6.34
N ASP A 108 0.43 2.60 5.28
CA ASP A 108 0.06 3.03 3.93
C ASP A 108 0.93 2.33 2.87
N VAL A 109 0.65 1.06 2.51
CA VAL A 109 1.41 0.38 1.43
C VAL A 109 0.61 0.22 0.15
N ASN A 110 1.02 1.01 -0.84
CA ASN A 110 1.03 0.67 -2.26
C ASN A 110 1.94 -0.55 -2.51
N LEU A 111 1.67 -1.68 -1.85
CA LEU A 111 2.38 -2.95 -2.05
C LEU A 111 2.15 -3.46 -3.47
N ALA A 112 0.98 -3.21 -4.06
CA ALA A 112 0.69 -3.49 -5.45
C ALA A 112 0.65 -2.16 -6.21
N THR A 113 1.50 -1.99 -7.22
CA THR A 113 1.50 -0.81 -8.09
C THR A 113 1.60 -1.22 -9.55
N GLY A 114 1.17 -0.36 -10.45
CA GLY A 114 1.09 -0.67 -11.88
C GLY A 114 -0.33 -0.95 -12.32
N PHE A 115 -0.49 -1.18 -13.62
CA PHE A 115 -1.79 -1.29 -14.29
C PHE A 115 -2.12 -2.74 -14.68
N GLY A 116 -1.31 -3.71 -14.25
CA GLY A 116 -1.62 -5.14 -14.42
C GLY A 116 -2.79 -5.57 -13.53
N ASP A 117 -3.31 -6.76 -13.81
CA ASP A 117 -4.45 -7.40 -13.14
C ASP A 117 -3.99 -8.81 -12.73
N THR A 118 -3.41 -8.91 -11.53
CA THR A 118 -2.68 -10.11 -11.10
C THR A 118 -3.61 -11.27 -10.80
N ASP A 119 -4.84 -11.06 -10.38
CA ASP A 119 -5.77 -12.17 -10.14
C ASP A 119 -6.78 -12.41 -11.28
N GLY A 120 -6.85 -11.48 -12.23
CA GLY A 120 -7.62 -11.59 -13.46
C GLY A 120 -9.09 -11.22 -13.30
N ASP A 121 -9.45 -10.46 -12.26
CA ASP A 121 -10.83 -10.09 -11.96
C ASP A 121 -11.33 -8.87 -12.75
N GLY A 122 -10.42 -8.16 -13.42
CA GLY A 122 -10.68 -6.99 -14.25
C GLY A 122 -10.44 -5.64 -13.56
N ILE A 123 -10.03 -5.64 -12.29
CA ILE A 123 -9.54 -4.47 -11.57
C ILE A 123 -8.00 -4.50 -11.62
N THR A 124 -7.38 -3.33 -11.68
CA THR A 124 -5.90 -3.28 -11.66
C THR A 124 -5.39 -3.48 -10.25
N ASP A 125 -4.21 -4.10 -10.12
CA ASP A 125 -3.42 -4.24 -8.89
C ASP A 125 -3.36 -2.94 -8.04
N ARG A 126 -3.22 -1.79 -8.71
CA ARG A 126 -3.19 -0.46 -8.05
C ARG A 126 -4.55 -0.06 -7.47
N GLY A 127 -5.64 -0.42 -8.16
CA GLY A 127 -7.02 -0.15 -7.75
C GLY A 127 -7.49 -1.02 -6.60
N GLU A 128 -6.90 -2.21 -6.43
CA GLU A 128 -7.21 -3.14 -5.33
C GLU A 128 -6.28 -2.92 -4.14
N GLY A 129 -5.01 -2.60 -4.42
CA GLY A 129 -3.99 -2.44 -3.39
C GLY A 129 -3.70 -3.74 -2.65
N SER A 130 -3.29 -3.65 -1.40
CA SER A 130 -2.85 -4.81 -0.62
C SER A 130 -3.66 -5.06 0.65
N PHE A 131 -4.82 -4.43 0.76
CA PHE A 131 -5.72 -4.70 1.86
C PHE A 131 -6.23 -6.14 1.78
N ASP A 132 -6.70 -6.67 2.90
CA ASP A 132 -7.41 -7.95 2.95
C ASP A 132 -8.80 -7.58 3.45
N ALA A 133 -9.61 -7.03 2.54
CA ALA A 133 -10.86 -6.36 2.91
C ALA A 133 -11.86 -7.34 3.53
N ASN A 134 -11.86 -8.59 3.06
CA ASN A 134 -12.74 -9.65 3.54
C ASN A 134 -12.15 -10.45 4.73
N THR A 135 -10.91 -10.15 5.13
CA THR A 135 -10.18 -10.81 6.23
C THR A 135 -10.03 -12.33 6.03
N ASN A 136 -9.90 -12.79 4.78
CA ASN A 136 -9.72 -14.20 4.45
C ASN A 136 -8.25 -14.62 4.44
N GLY A 137 -7.32 -13.68 4.65
CA GLY A 137 -5.88 -13.90 4.66
C GLY A 137 -5.21 -13.76 3.30
N VAL A 138 -5.93 -13.32 2.27
CA VAL A 138 -5.43 -13.03 0.92
C VAL A 138 -5.53 -11.53 0.69
N ALA A 139 -4.48 -10.93 0.13
CA ALA A 139 -4.55 -9.53 -0.24
C ALA A 139 -5.45 -9.36 -1.47
N ASP A 140 -6.15 -8.23 -1.57
CA ASP A 140 -7.19 -7.97 -2.57
C ASP A 140 -6.65 -8.17 -4.00
N PHE A 141 -5.48 -7.60 -4.36
CA PHE A 141 -4.81 -7.84 -5.67
C PHE A 141 -4.42 -9.31 -6.01
N LEU A 142 -4.69 -10.25 -5.10
CA LEU A 142 -4.44 -11.68 -5.25
C LEU A 142 -5.72 -12.52 -5.07
N ASP A 143 -6.88 -11.89 -4.84
CA ASP A 143 -8.15 -12.52 -4.48
C ASP A 143 -9.24 -12.33 -5.55
N PRO A 144 -9.34 -13.26 -6.52
CA PRO A 144 -10.28 -13.13 -7.65
C PRO A 144 -11.75 -13.31 -7.24
N SER A 145 -12.02 -13.58 -5.96
CA SER A 145 -13.38 -13.75 -5.43
C SER A 145 -14.04 -12.43 -5.02
N GLN A 146 -13.36 -11.28 -5.17
CA GLN A 146 -13.83 -9.96 -4.72
C GLN A 146 -14.66 -9.16 -5.74
N ALA A 147 -15.34 -9.84 -6.67
CA ALA A 147 -16.57 -9.29 -7.22
C ALA A 147 -17.67 -9.28 -6.12
N GLU A 148 -17.87 -8.10 -5.48
CA GLU A 148 -18.97 -7.64 -4.59
C GLU A 148 -18.63 -7.40 -3.09
N PRO A 149 -19.18 -6.34 -2.44
CA PRO A 149 -19.08 -4.93 -2.75
C PRO A 149 -17.87 -4.37 -2.01
N MET A 150 -16.78 -4.20 -2.74
CA MET A 150 -16.03 -2.98 -2.73
C MET A 150 -16.20 -2.04 -1.51
N ALA A 151 -15.15 -1.94 -0.68
CA ALA A 151 -14.79 -0.66 -0.09
C ALA A 151 -14.27 0.26 -1.21
N HIS A 152 -15.14 0.62 -2.14
CA HIS A 152 -14.82 1.54 -3.23
C HIS A 152 -15.68 2.77 -3.15
N ILE A 153 -15.08 3.85 -3.62
CA ILE A 153 -15.72 5.14 -3.56
C ILE A 153 -16.95 5.06 -4.47
N PRO A 154 -18.15 5.44 -4.01
CA PRO A 154 -19.33 5.39 -4.86
C PRO A 154 -19.08 6.11 -6.18
N VAL A 155 -19.41 5.46 -7.30
CA VAL A 155 -19.23 6.01 -8.66
C VAL A 155 -19.87 7.39 -8.80
N GLU A 156 -20.99 7.63 -8.11
CA GLU A 156 -21.64 8.94 -8.10
C GLU A 156 -20.75 10.02 -7.46
N TRP A 157 -20.05 9.71 -6.38
CA TRP A 157 -19.09 10.63 -5.76
C TRP A 157 -17.88 10.83 -6.66
N LEU A 158 -17.29 9.76 -7.22
CA LEU A 158 -16.18 9.85 -8.18
C LEU A 158 -16.54 10.75 -9.36
N ALA A 159 -17.73 10.52 -9.95
CA ALA A 159 -18.24 11.34 -11.04
C ALA A 159 -18.46 12.80 -10.64
N SER A 160 -18.91 13.06 -9.40
CA SER A 160 -19.06 14.43 -8.88
C SER A 160 -17.72 15.16 -8.73
N LYS A 161 -16.64 14.41 -8.50
CA LYS A 161 -15.26 14.93 -8.41
C LYS A 161 -14.53 14.94 -9.75
N GLY A 162 -15.06 14.29 -10.78
CA GLY A 162 -14.39 14.14 -12.07
C GLY A 162 -13.26 13.10 -12.06
N LEU A 163 -13.28 12.17 -11.10
CA LEU A 163 -12.35 11.05 -11.01
C LEU A 163 -12.81 9.86 -11.87
N PRO A 164 -11.89 8.97 -12.29
CA PRO A 164 -12.23 7.75 -13.02
C PRO A 164 -13.23 6.87 -12.27
N SER A 165 -14.27 6.39 -12.96
CA SER A 165 -15.30 5.51 -12.37
C SER A 165 -14.95 4.03 -12.39
N ASP A 166 -13.75 3.69 -12.90
CA ASP A 166 -13.21 2.33 -12.92
C ASP A 166 -12.45 1.99 -11.64
N HIS A 167 -12.50 2.88 -10.65
CA HIS A 167 -11.88 2.74 -9.34
C HIS A 167 -10.35 2.64 -9.33
N SER A 168 -9.72 2.88 -10.48
CA SER A 168 -8.26 2.85 -10.64
C SER A 168 -7.51 3.89 -9.79
N GLU A 169 -8.23 4.90 -9.29
CA GLU A 169 -7.70 5.99 -8.48
C GLU A 169 -8.30 6.03 -7.06
N ASP A 170 -9.10 5.04 -6.62
CA ASP A 170 -9.71 5.09 -5.28
C ASP A 170 -8.66 5.21 -4.16
N TYR A 171 -7.52 4.54 -4.31
CA TYR A 171 -6.37 4.64 -3.40
C TYR A 171 -5.26 5.57 -3.91
N GLY A 172 -5.48 6.25 -5.04
CA GLY A 172 -4.58 7.28 -5.56
C GLY A 172 -4.65 8.55 -4.72
N ASP A 173 -3.63 9.39 -4.85
CA ASP A 173 -3.54 10.75 -4.29
C ASP A 173 -3.58 11.71 -5.48
N SER A 174 -4.78 12.18 -5.84
CA SER A 174 -5.00 12.85 -7.13
C SER A 174 -4.51 14.29 -7.17
N ASP A 175 -4.41 14.95 -6.02
CA ASP A 175 -3.91 16.32 -5.91
C ASP A 175 -2.51 16.43 -5.26
N GLY A 176 -1.96 15.32 -4.77
CA GLY A 176 -0.60 15.20 -4.29
C GLY A 176 -0.39 15.73 -2.87
N ASP A 177 -1.45 15.77 -2.05
CA ASP A 177 -1.41 16.30 -0.70
C ASP A 177 -1.04 15.26 0.38
N GLY A 178 -0.89 13.99 -0.04
CA GLY A 178 -0.53 12.86 0.79
C GLY A 178 -1.73 12.08 1.35
N ALA A 179 -2.97 12.47 1.08
CA ALA A 179 -4.16 11.67 1.33
C ALA A 179 -4.61 10.92 0.07
N SER A 180 -5.16 9.72 0.27
CA SER A 180 -5.80 9.01 -0.82
C SER A 180 -7.24 9.51 -1.01
N ASN A 181 -7.73 9.43 -2.26
CA ASN A 181 -9.12 9.73 -2.62
C ASN A 181 -10.12 8.99 -1.70
N TRP A 182 -9.79 7.78 -1.26
CA TRP A 182 -10.56 6.98 -0.30
C TRP A 182 -10.70 7.66 1.06
N ASN A 183 -9.57 8.11 1.63
CA ASN A 183 -9.57 8.82 2.90
C ASN A 183 -10.35 10.13 2.79
N GLU A 184 -10.24 10.80 1.65
CA GLU A 184 -10.94 12.04 1.36
C GLU A 184 -12.45 11.87 1.19
N TYR A 185 -12.89 10.80 0.54
CA TYR A 185 -14.30 10.43 0.45
C TYR A 185 -14.92 10.29 1.85
N HIS A 186 -14.25 9.57 2.75
CA HIS A 186 -14.69 9.42 4.13
C HIS A 186 -14.63 10.73 4.92
N ALA A 187 -13.61 11.56 4.68
CA ALA A 187 -13.48 12.86 5.32
C ALA A 187 -14.41 13.94 4.75
N MET A 188 -15.05 13.69 3.60
CA MET A 188 -15.76 14.69 2.77
C MET A 188 -14.88 15.87 2.35
N THR A 189 -13.61 15.61 2.09
CA THR A 189 -12.70 16.59 1.50
C THR A 189 -12.77 16.57 -0.03
N ASP A 190 -11.91 17.33 -0.70
CA ASP A 190 -11.96 17.47 -2.15
C ASP A 190 -10.67 16.92 -2.78
N PRO A 191 -10.72 15.76 -3.46
CA PRO A 191 -9.54 15.05 -3.93
C PRO A 191 -8.77 15.71 -5.08
N LEU A 192 -9.17 16.92 -5.44
CA LEU A 192 -8.55 17.74 -6.47
C LEU A 192 -8.07 19.09 -5.90
N ASP A 193 -8.17 19.33 -4.60
CA ASP A 193 -7.68 20.52 -3.91
C ASP A 193 -6.86 20.16 -2.69
N SER A 194 -5.53 20.17 -2.85
CA SER A 194 -4.54 19.89 -1.81
C SER A 194 -4.63 20.74 -0.52
N ASN A 195 -5.49 21.76 -0.48
CA ASN A 195 -5.79 22.51 0.74
C ASN A 195 -6.96 21.92 1.54
N SER A 196 -7.79 21.10 0.90
CA SER A 196 -8.95 20.39 1.45
C SER A 196 -8.48 19.06 2.04
N LEU A 197 -7.89 19.10 3.22
CA LEU A 197 -7.34 17.91 3.87
C LEU A 197 -7.74 17.85 5.35
N LEU A 198 -8.11 16.66 5.82
CA LEU A 198 -8.24 16.39 7.25
C LEU A 198 -6.85 16.38 7.90
N LYS A 199 -6.51 17.48 8.58
CA LYS A 199 -5.24 17.63 9.29
C LYS A 199 -5.39 18.43 10.57
N ILE A 200 -4.57 18.11 11.56
CA ILE A 200 -4.41 18.97 12.74
C ILE A 200 -3.69 20.25 12.30
N THR A 201 -4.35 21.38 12.50
CA THR A 201 -3.88 22.72 12.08
C THR A 201 -3.30 23.51 13.24
N GLU A 202 -3.64 23.15 14.49
CA GLU A 202 -3.15 23.82 15.68
C GLU A 202 -2.99 22.85 16.84
N TYR A 203 -1.91 23.03 17.60
CA TYR A 203 -1.63 22.35 18.86
C TYR A 203 -1.12 23.39 19.86
N ILE A 204 -1.84 23.61 20.95
CA ILE A 204 -1.45 24.51 22.02
C ILE A 204 -1.44 23.76 23.34
N ARG A 205 -0.30 23.78 24.04
CA ARG A 205 -0.22 23.36 25.44
C ARG A 205 -0.52 24.57 26.33
N ASN A 206 -1.74 24.67 26.83
CA ASN A 206 -2.24 25.86 27.52
C ASN A 206 -1.64 26.05 28.91
N HIS A 207 -1.30 24.96 29.61
CA HIS A 207 -0.82 25.07 30.99
C HIS A 207 0.16 23.96 31.39
N PRO A 208 1.45 24.29 31.65
CA PRO A 208 2.48 23.31 31.99
C PRO A 208 2.21 22.49 33.26
N ALA A 209 1.38 22.99 34.19
CA ALA A 209 1.13 22.32 35.46
C ALA A 209 -0.14 21.44 35.47
N THR A 210 -1.04 21.58 34.48
CA THR A 210 -2.22 20.72 34.34
C THR A 210 -2.11 19.77 33.15
N GLY A 211 -1.22 20.05 32.19
CA GLY A 211 -1.08 19.23 30.99
C GLY A 211 -2.23 19.42 29.98
N GLU A 212 -3.02 20.49 30.09
CA GLU A 212 -4.12 20.72 29.15
C GLU A 212 -3.57 21.04 27.74
N VAL A 213 -4.05 20.27 26.76
CA VAL A 213 -3.76 20.40 25.34
C VAL A 213 -5.02 20.81 24.60
N TYR A 214 -4.89 21.84 23.78
CA TYR A 214 -5.89 22.29 22.83
C TYR A 214 -5.47 21.91 21.42
N LEU A 215 -6.33 21.18 20.73
CA LEU A 215 -6.13 20.72 19.36
C LEU A 215 -7.20 21.31 18.45
N THR A 216 -6.79 21.81 17.30
CA THR A 216 -7.68 22.23 16.21
C THR A 216 -7.34 21.44 14.95
N TRP A 217 -8.34 20.97 14.22
CA TRP A 217 -8.18 20.29 12.93
C TRP A 217 -9.18 20.81 11.89
N SER A 218 -8.82 20.69 10.61
CA SER A 218 -9.76 20.93 9.50
C SER A 218 -10.91 19.94 9.57
N SER A 219 -12.15 20.41 9.52
CA SER A 219 -13.34 19.56 9.68
C SER A 219 -14.42 19.92 8.68
N VAL A 220 -15.35 18.98 8.46
CA VAL A 220 -16.54 19.18 7.63
C VAL A 220 -17.79 19.01 8.47
N ASN A 221 -18.80 19.85 8.25
CA ASN A 221 -20.06 19.74 8.97
C ASN A 221 -20.81 18.45 8.59
N GLY A 222 -21.40 17.79 9.59
CA GLY A 222 -22.09 16.50 9.40
C GLY A 222 -21.18 15.28 9.51
N ARG A 223 -19.86 15.46 9.67
CA ARG A 223 -18.93 14.40 10.08
C ARG A 223 -18.74 14.37 11.58
N THR A 224 -18.43 13.19 12.11
CA THR A 224 -18.05 13.01 13.51
C THR A 224 -16.62 12.50 13.58
N TYR A 225 -15.90 12.89 14.63
CA TYR A 225 -14.48 12.62 14.77
C TYR A 225 -14.17 11.94 16.11
N GLU A 226 -13.05 11.23 16.11
CA GLU A 226 -12.41 10.68 17.30
C GLU A 226 -11.00 11.25 17.40
N LEU A 227 -10.66 11.73 18.60
CA LEU A 227 -9.30 12.06 18.96
C LEU A 227 -8.67 10.81 19.55
N GLN A 228 -7.51 10.42 19.02
CA GLN A 228 -6.77 9.27 19.51
C GLN A 228 -5.35 9.67 19.89
N TYR A 229 -4.83 9.02 20.92
CA TYR A 229 -3.51 9.27 21.49
C TYR A 229 -2.71 7.98 21.59
N SER A 230 -1.40 8.10 21.34
CA SER A 230 -0.43 7.03 21.50
C SER A 230 0.86 7.56 22.10
N THR A 231 1.51 6.80 22.99
CA THR A 231 2.89 7.08 23.42
C THR A 231 3.94 6.47 22.46
N ASN A 232 3.51 5.64 21.51
CA ASN A 232 4.39 4.91 20.60
C ASN A 232 3.77 4.71 19.21
N LEU A 233 4.30 5.41 18.20
CA LEU A 233 3.89 5.23 16.80
C LEU A 233 4.14 3.82 16.26
N LEU A 234 5.06 3.06 16.85
CA LEU A 234 5.51 1.76 16.36
C LEU A 234 4.76 0.58 17.00
N GLU A 235 3.84 0.84 17.95
CA GLU A 235 3.10 -0.22 18.62
C GLU A 235 1.95 -0.76 17.75
N VAL A 236 2.08 -2.02 17.32
CA VAL A 236 1.21 -2.68 16.35
C VAL A 236 -0.17 -2.98 16.94
N GLY A 237 -1.24 -2.68 16.21
CA GLY A 237 -2.60 -3.14 16.47
C GLY A 237 -3.37 -2.43 17.59
N ALA A 238 -2.69 -1.70 18.49
CA ALA A 238 -3.32 -1.04 19.63
C ALA A 238 -2.67 0.28 20.10
N GLY A 239 -1.67 0.82 19.37
CA GLY A 239 -0.91 1.98 19.86
C GLY A 239 -1.75 3.23 20.10
N PHE A 240 -2.74 3.51 19.24
CA PHE A 240 -3.64 4.66 19.39
C PHE A 240 -4.92 4.27 20.11
N ALA A 241 -5.13 4.82 21.29
CA ALA A 241 -6.37 4.70 22.05
C ALA A 241 -7.24 5.95 21.85
N THR A 242 -8.55 5.76 21.72
CA THR A 242 -9.51 6.87 21.67
C THR A 242 -9.55 7.58 23.01
N THR A 243 -9.23 8.88 22.99
CA THR A 243 -9.29 9.76 24.16
C THR A 243 -10.64 10.47 24.22
N GLU A 244 -11.13 10.94 23.06
CA GLU A 244 -12.43 11.60 22.92
C GLU A 244 -13.12 11.06 21.66
N SER A 245 -14.45 10.93 21.71
CA SER A 245 -15.26 10.43 20.59
C SER A 245 -16.56 11.21 20.44
N GLY A 246 -17.20 11.10 19.28
CA GLY A 246 -18.44 11.83 18.99
C GLY A 246 -18.22 13.34 18.89
N LEU A 247 -17.04 13.77 18.45
CA LEU A 247 -16.72 15.18 18.26
C LEU A 247 -17.37 15.66 16.96
N ASP A 248 -18.39 16.50 17.05
CA ASP A 248 -19.11 17.01 15.89
C ASP A 248 -18.25 17.95 15.04
N GLY A 249 -18.25 17.71 13.73
CA GLY A 249 -17.58 18.55 12.74
C GLY A 249 -18.25 19.91 12.56
N ALA A 250 -17.45 20.97 12.56
CA ALA A 250 -17.85 22.29 12.08
C ALA A 250 -17.45 22.47 10.60
N ALA A 251 -17.94 23.53 9.97
CA ALA A 251 -17.78 23.74 8.52
C ALA A 251 -16.34 24.05 8.05
N VAL A 252 -15.43 24.39 8.96
CA VAL A 252 -14.04 24.76 8.63
C VAL A 252 -13.06 24.04 9.54
N SER A 253 -13.26 24.16 10.85
CA SER A 253 -12.42 23.48 11.83
C SER A 253 -13.18 23.19 13.12
N THR A 254 -12.85 22.06 13.74
CA THR A 254 -13.30 21.71 15.09
C THR A 254 -12.10 21.75 16.02
N SER A 255 -12.35 22.07 17.29
CA SER A 255 -11.32 22.07 18.32
C SER A 255 -11.78 21.36 19.58
N VAL A 256 -10.82 20.80 20.33
CA VAL A 256 -11.07 20.11 21.60
C VAL A 256 -9.95 20.40 22.60
N SER A 257 -10.32 20.56 23.87
CA SER A 257 -9.38 20.54 25.00
C SER A 257 -9.37 19.14 25.62
N VAL A 258 -8.19 18.57 25.82
CA VAL A 258 -8.00 17.32 26.56
C VAL A 258 -6.89 17.47 27.60
N GLU A 259 -7.01 16.73 28.71
CA GLU A 259 -5.92 16.57 29.66
C GLU A 259 -4.90 15.58 29.07
N GLU A 260 -3.66 16.02 28.88
CA GLU A 260 -2.57 15.14 28.44
C GLU A 260 -2.24 14.15 29.58
N PRO A 261 -1.98 12.87 29.28
CA PRO A 261 -1.39 11.97 30.25
C PRO A 261 -0.12 12.59 30.83
N LEU A 262 0.20 12.32 32.11
CA LEU A 262 1.32 12.93 32.83
C LEU A 262 2.70 12.75 32.17
N ASP A 263 2.81 11.93 31.13
CA ASP A 263 3.99 11.77 30.29
C ASP A 263 3.87 12.65 29.02
N PRO A 264 4.64 13.74 28.89
CA PRO A 264 4.43 14.79 27.89
C PRO A 264 4.91 14.41 26.47
N HIS A 265 5.10 13.12 26.22
CA HIS A 265 5.64 12.57 24.97
C HIS A 265 4.64 11.58 24.38
N GLY A 266 3.90 12.04 23.37
CA GLY A 266 3.01 11.18 22.61
C GLY A 266 2.60 11.80 21.28
N PHE A 267 1.71 11.10 20.61
CA PHE A 267 1.25 11.38 19.26
C PHE A 267 -0.27 11.43 19.28
N TYR A 268 -0.81 12.48 18.68
CA TYR A 268 -2.25 12.60 18.45
C TYR A 268 -2.56 12.31 16.99
N ARG A 269 -3.71 11.67 16.75
CA ARG A 269 -4.34 11.61 15.44
C ARG A 269 -5.82 11.87 15.55
N ILE A 270 -6.37 12.48 14.51
CA ILE A 270 -7.81 12.61 14.33
C ILE A 270 -8.26 11.54 13.35
N LYS A 271 -9.31 10.80 13.72
CA LYS A 271 -9.98 9.85 12.87
C LYS A 271 -11.37 10.38 12.55
N VAL A 272 -11.76 10.34 11.27
CA VAL A 272 -13.16 10.57 10.86
C VAL A 272 -13.95 9.27 10.99
N ASN A 273 -15.16 9.36 11.50
CA ASN A 273 -16.11 8.26 11.52
C ASN A 273 -17.04 8.36 10.30
N PRO A 274 -17.12 7.29 9.47
CA PRO A 274 -17.97 7.25 8.27
C PRO A 274 -19.46 7.46 8.55
#